data_AF-A0A964M5K6-F1
#
_entry.id   AF-A0A964M5K6-F1
#
_cell.length_a   1.000
_cell.length_b   1.000
_cell.length_c   1.000
_cell.angle_alpha   90.00
_cell.angle_beta   90.00
_cell.angle_gamma   90.00
#
_symmetry.space_group_name_H-M   'P 1'
#
loop_
_entity.id
_entity.type
_entity.pdbx_description
1 polymer ?
#
loop_
_entity_poly.entity_id
_entity_poly.type
_entity_poly.pdbx_seq_one_letter_code
_entity_poly.pdbx_strand_id
1 'polypeptide(L)'
;MPRHGPRSRGDSTGVRRTQKLRVAALGDHAGGLKKEGAMGLGLAMVLILLFTLLMGFMVVQAMFAARKWREVIADGDREALSDQLENTFEAWRNTRPPRGMPPVDWRALHTAAIVAADRDRGRVSLIADPDVRVVAGSRVEVGSIATVARRAAVRMAERLFYDVPYVQFREVQVDVYTEYRTPGGASESMCVLSARATRATVTGVDWDAEIDDLLGDWQVAEAHGDVGVDPDADALISEAEVAAVRAAEEALRSTPERDRHS
;
A
#
# COMPACT_ATOMS: atom_id res chain seq x y z
N MET A 1 22.74 -13.01 -31.88
CA MET A 1 22.05 -14.00 -32.73
C MET A 1 20.54 -13.86 -32.56
N PRO A 2 19.80 -13.25 -33.51
CA PRO A 2 18.34 -13.13 -33.43
C PRO A 2 17.66 -14.24 -34.24
N ARG A 3 16.72 -14.98 -33.62
CA ARG A 3 15.84 -15.93 -34.32
C ARG A 3 14.51 -15.23 -34.65
N HIS A 4 14.37 -14.83 -35.91
CA HIS A 4 13.09 -14.45 -36.50
C HIS A 4 12.21 -15.70 -36.69
N GLY A 5 11.00 -15.70 -36.12
CA GLY A 5 9.96 -16.68 -36.40
C GLY A 5 9.02 -16.18 -37.50
N PRO A 6 8.58 -17.03 -38.46
CA PRO A 6 7.81 -16.60 -39.61
C PRO A 6 6.30 -16.46 -39.31
N ARG A 7 5.70 -15.41 -39.89
CA ARG A 7 4.24 -15.20 -39.99
C ARG A 7 3.67 -16.16 -41.05
N SER A 8 2.74 -17.03 -40.64
CA SER A 8 1.91 -17.84 -41.53
C SER A 8 0.76 -16.99 -42.10
N ARG A 9 0.69 -16.95 -43.43
CA ARG A 9 -0.26 -16.23 -44.27
C ARG A 9 -1.10 -17.32 -44.97
N GLY A 10 -2.35 -17.49 -44.56
CA GLY A 10 -3.29 -18.43 -45.18
C GLY A 10 -4.09 -17.71 -46.26
N ASP A 11 -3.75 -17.97 -47.52
CA ASP A 11 -4.44 -17.48 -48.69
C ASP A 11 -5.61 -18.41 -49.07
N SER A 12 -6.56 -17.75 -49.72
CA SER A 12 -7.83 -18.17 -50.28
C SER A 12 -7.73 -19.10 -51.50
N THR A 13 -8.89 -19.66 -51.87
CA THR A 13 -9.30 -20.40 -53.10
C THR A 13 -9.57 -21.88 -52.85
N GLY A 14 -10.69 -22.50 -53.23
CA GLY A 14 -11.87 -22.09 -53.98
C GLY A 14 -12.51 -23.36 -54.54
N VAL A 15 -13.78 -23.66 -54.26
CA VAL A 15 -14.54 -24.69 -54.99
C VAL A 15 -15.95 -24.19 -55.23
N ARG A 16 -16.23 -23.88 -56.50
CA ARG A 16 -17.57 -23.62 -57.06
C ARG A 16 -18.15 -24.93 -57.60
N ARG A 17 -19.50 -24.93 -57.70
CA ARG A 17 -20.42 -25.83 -58.43
C ARG A 17 -20.79 -27.10 -57.66
N THR A 18 -22.04 -27.57 -57.60
CA THR A 18 -23.33 -27.22 -58.24
C THR A 18 -24.36 -28.11 -57.58
N GLN A 19 -25.57 -27.63 -57.25
CA GLN A 19 -26.79 -28.34 -57.63
C GLN A 19 -28.04 -27.47 -57.45
N LYS A 20 -28.71 -27.27 -58.59
CA LYS A 20 -30.08 -26.78 -58.73
C LYS A 20 -31.07 -27.78 -58.11
N LEU A 21 -32.27 -27.25 -57.83
CA LEU A 21 -33.57 -27.92 -57.66
C LEU A 21 -33.91 -28.43 -56.25
N ARG A 22 -34.62 -27.58 -55.49
CA ARG A 22 -35.98 -27.90 -55.04
C ARG A 22 -36.69 -26.59 -54.61
N VAL A 23 -37.54 -26.12 -55.51
CA VAL A 23 -38.62 -25.16 -55.21
C VAL A 23 -39.79 -25.98 -54.67
N ALA A 24 -40.54 -25.36 -53.74
CA ALA A 24 -41.81 -25.78 -53.15
C ALA A 24 -41.71 -26.75 -51.96
N ALA A 25 -41.63 -26.16 -50.75
CA ALA A 25 -42.43 -26.49 -49.56
C ALA A 25 -41.74 -25.97 -48.29
N LEU A 26 -41.80 -24.67 -48.04
CA LEU A 26 -41.56 -24.11 -46.69
C LEU A 26 -42.27 -22.76 -46.60
N GLY A 27 -43.58 -22.79 -46.84
CA GLY A 27 -44.47 -21.79 -46.31
C GLY A 27 -44.63 -22.04 -44.81
N ASP A 28 -44.69 -20.95 -44.05
CA ASP A 28 -45.44 -20.84 -42.80
C ASP A 28 -44.73 -21.04 -41.45
N HIS A 29 -43.50 -20.52 -41.28
CA HIS A 29 -42.92 -20.29 -39.93
C HIS A 29 -42.34 -18.88 -39.69
N ALA A 30 -42.69 -17.90 -40.53
CA ALA A 30 -42.16 -16.53 -40.42
C ALA A 30 -42.91 -15.60 -39.45
N GLY A 31 -43.92 -16.10 -38.71
CA GLY A 31 -44.78 -15.29 -37.84
C GLY A 31 -44.48 -15.33 -36.33
N GLY A 32 -43.64 -16.26 -35.85
CA GLY A 32 -43.51 -16.55 -34.41
C GLY A 32 -42.37 -15.87 -33.65
N LEU A 33 -41.29 -15.44 -34.32
CA LEU A 33 -40.04 -15.06 -33.66
C LEU A 33 -39.92 -13.59 -33.22
N LYS A 34 -40.95 -12.75 -33.44
CA LYS A 34 -40.85 -11.30 -33.15
C LYS A 34 -41.28 -10.87 -31.74
N LYS A 35 -41.94 -11.73 -30.95
CA LYS A 35 -42.37 -11.38 -29.57
C LYS A 35 -41.38 -11.76 -28.48
N GLU A 36 -40.50 -12.75 -28.70
CA GLU A 36 -39.50 -13.15 -27.68
C GLU A 36 -38.32 -12.16 -27.58
N GLY A 37 -37.94 -11.52 -28.69
CA GLY A 37 -36.87 -10.51 -28.69
C GLY A 37 -37.20 -9.22 -27.93
N ALA A 38 -38.48 -8.84 -27.85
CA ALA A 38 -38.92 -7.63 -27.14
C ALA A 38 -38.93 -7.82 -25.61
N MET A 39 -39.28 -9.02 -25.11
CA MET A 39 -39.18 -9.33 -23.68
C MET A 39 -37.72 -9.46 -23.21
N GLY A 40 -36.85 -10.03 -24.05
CA GLY A 40 -35.42 -10.14 -23.74
C GLY A 40 -34.73 -8.77 -23.59
N LEU A 41 -35.07 -7.79 -24.43
CA LEU A 41 -34.49 -6.45 -24.37
C LEU A 41 -34.96 -5.65 -23.15
N GLY A 42 -36.24 -5.76 -22.79
CA GLY A 42 -36.78 -5.14 -21.57
C GLY A 42 -36.13 -5.67 -20.31
N LEU A 43 -35.98 -7.00 -20.19
CA LEU A 43 -35.29 -7.63 -19.07
C LEU A 43 -33.82 -7.21 -18.99
N ALA A 44 -33.11 -7.20 -20.13
CA ALA A 44 -31.72 -6.76 -20.18
C ALA A 44 -31.56 -5.31 -19.72
N MET A 45 -32.46 -4.41 -20.12
CA MET A 45 -32.42 -3.01 -19.69
C MET A 45 -32.66 -2.85 -18.19
N VAL A 46 -33.60 -3.62 -17.61
CA VAL A 46 -33.85 -3.63 -16.16
C VAL A 46 -32.64 -4.14 -15.40
N LEU A 47 -32.01 -5.23 -15.87
CA LEU A 47 -30.81 -5.78 -15.24
C LEU A 47 -29.63 -4.81 -15.28
N ILE A 48 -29.41 -4.15 -16.42
CA ILE A 48 -28.38 -3.10 -16.54
C ILE A 48 -28.66 -1.96 -15.56
N LEU A 49 -29.90 -1.48 -15.50
CA LEU A 49 -30.29 -0.38 -14.61
C LEU A 49 -30.11 -0.77 -13.14
N LEU A 50 -30.51 -1.98 -12.75
CA LEU A 50 -30.31 -2.50 -11.39
C LEU A 50 -28.82 -2.57 -11.04
N PHE A 51 -27.99 -3.10 -11.95
CA PHE A 51 -26.55 -3.20 -11.74
C PHE A 51 -25.90 -1.81 -11.62
N THR A 52 -26.29 -0.86 -12.47
CA THR A 52 -25.81 0.53 -12.39
C THR A 52 -26.22 1.19 -11.08
N LEU A 53 -27.45 1.00 -10.61
CA LEU A 53 -27.91 1.53 -9.32
C LEU A 53 -27.13 0.93 -8.14
N LEU A 54 -26.90 -0.38 -8.15
CA LEU A 54 -26.13 -1.06 -7.11
C LEU A 54 -24.68 -0.55 -7.07
N MET A 55 -24.03 -0.45 -8.23
CA MET A 55 -22.67 0.10 -8.35
C MET A 55 -22.63 1.57 -7.88
N GLY A 56 -23.59 2.39 -8.31
CA GLY A 56 -23.67 3.80 -7.90
C GLY A 56 -23.86 3.96 -6.40
N PHE A 57 -24.70 3.13 -5.78
CA PHE A 57 -24.90 3.11 -4.34
C PHE A 57 -23.63 2.72 -3.58
N MET A 58 -22.90 1.70 -4.03
CA MET A 58 -21.61 1.32 -3.44
C MET A 58 -20.57 2.45 -3.50
N VAL A 59 -20.50 3.18 -4.62
CA VAL A 59 -19.60 4.34 -4.76
C VAL A 59 -19.97 5.45 -3.77
N VAL A 60 -21.27 5.75 -3.63
CA VAL A 60 -21.74 6.77 -2.68
C VAL A 60 -21.42 6.37 -1.23
N GLN A 61 -21.62 5.11 -0.85
CA GLN A 61 -21.24 4.61 0.47
C GLN A 61 -19.74 4.76 0.73
N ALA A 62 -18.90 4.40 -0.25
CA ALA A 62 -17.46 4.57 -0.15
C ALA A 62 -17.05 6.04 0.03
N MET A 63 -17.72 6.97 -0.67
CA MET A 63 -17.49 8.41 -0.52
C MET A 63 -17.87 8.93 0.87
N PHE A 64 -18.99 8.47 1.43
CA PHE A 64 -19.40 8.84 2.79
C PHE A 64 -18.45 8.28 3.85
N ALA A 65 -18.03 7.03 3.72
CA ALA A 65 -17.01 6.44 4.58
C ALA A 65 -15.72 7.27 4.52
N ALA A 66 -15.22 7.58 3.32
CA ALA A 66 -14.04 8.42 3.11
C ALA A 66 -14.16 9.82 3.72
N ARG A 67 -15.37 10.41 3.73
CA ARG A 67 -15.60 11.71 4.36
C ARG A 67 -15.56 11.59 5.88
N LYS A 68 -16.24 10.58 6.45
CA LYS A 68 -16.26 10.34 7.89
C LYS A 68 -14.86 10.06 8.43
N TRP A 69 -14.06 9.26 7.74
CA TRP A 69 -12.66 9.00 8.12
C TRP A 69 -11.83 10.28 8.17
N ARG A 70 -11.97 11.16 7.18
CA ARG A 70 -11.28 12.46 7.19
C ARG A 70 -11.71 13.35 8.35
N GLU A 71 -12.98 13.34 8.71
CA GLU A 71 -13.51 14.11 9.84
C GLU A 71 -12.98 13.57 11.16
N VAL A 72 -13.09 12.26 11.40
CA VAL A 72 -12.61 11.59 12.62
C VAL A 72 -11.09 11.77 12.81
N ILE A 73 -10.30 11.64 11.75
CA ILE A 73 -8.85 11.86 11.81
C ILE A 73 -8.54 13.36 12.02
N ALA A 74 -9.31 14.27 11.42
CA ALA A 74 -9.14 15.70 11.63
C ALA A 74 -9.48 16.13 13.06
N ASP A 75 -10.44 15.45 13.68
CA ASP A 75 -10.82 15.62 15.09
C ASP A 75 -9.76 15.04 16.06
N GLY A 76 -8.74 14.36 15.53
CA GLY A 76 -7.59 13.88 16.28
C GLY A 76 -7.78 12.51 16.91
N ASP A 77 -8.75 11.71 16.45
CA ASP A 77 -8.94 10.34 16.92
C ASP A 77 -7.75 9.45 16.52
N ARG A 78 -6.94 9.11 17.52
CA ARG A 78 -5.71 8.33 17.36
C ARG A 78 -5.98 6.85 17.10
N GLU A 79 -7.05 6.30 17.66
CA GLU A 79 -7.42 4.90 17.45
C GLU A 79 -7.82 4.71 15.99
N ALA A 80 -8.68 5.58 15.48
CA ALA A 80 -9.04 5.61 14.07
C ALA A 80 -7.82 5.81 13.15
N LEU A 81 -6.90 6.72 13.49
CA LEU A 81 -5.66 6.90 12.73
C LEU A 81 -4.79 5.64 12.72
N SER A 82 -4.67 4.98 13.87
CA SER A 82 -3.84 3.77 14.03
C SER A 82 -4.44 2.60 13.23
N ASP A 83 -5.77 2.43 13.30
CA ASP A 83 -6.50 1.46 12.48
C ASP A 83 -6.32 1.72 10.98
N GLN A 84 -6.40 2.99 10.56
CA GLN A 84 -6.21 3.36 9.15
C GLN A 84 -4.79 3.04 8.67
N LEU A 85 -3.77 3.32 9.49
CA LEU A 85 -2.38 3.01 9.17
C LEU A 85 -2.15 1.49 9.13
N GLU A 86 -2.65 0.73 10.10
CA GLU A 86 -2.48 -0.73 10.12
C GLU A 86 -3.17 -1.40 8.93
N ASN A 87 -4.40 -0.96 8.59
CA ASN A 87 -5.09 -1.41 7.39
C ASN A 87 -4.30 -1.08 6.11
N THR A 88 -3.63 0.08 6.08
CA THR A 88 -2.79 0.49 4.96
C THR A 88 -1.53 -0.38 4.86
N PHE A 89 -0.88 -0.68 5.98
CA PHE A 89 0.28 -1.57 6.02
C PHE A 89 -0.08 -2.98 5.61
N GLU A 90 -1.21 -3.50 6.09
CA GLU A 90 -1.74 -4.79 5.69
C GLU A 90 -2.07 -4.83 4.19
N ALA A 91 -2.64 -3.75 3.64
CA ALA A 91 -2.85 -3.64 2.20
C ALA A 91 -1.52 -3.72 1.44
N TRP A 92 -0.47 -3.01 1.88
CA TRP A 92 0.85 -3.08 1.27
C TRP A 92 1.44 -4.50 1.33
N ARG A 93 1.36 -5.18 2.50
CA ARG A 93 1.81 -6.57 2.68
C ARG A 93 1.15 -7.54 1.69
N ASN A 94 -0.08 -7.27 1.31
CA ASN A 94 -0.86 -8.08 0.37
C ASN A 94 -0.67 -7.69 -1.10
N THR A 95 0.05 -6.60 -1.39
CA THR A 95 0.37 -6.19 -2.76
C THR A 95 1.65 -6.85 -3.29
N ARG A 96 1.79 -6.87 -4.63
CA ARG A 96 3.02 -7.36 -5.26
C ARG A 96 4.11 -6.27 -5.20
N PRO A 97 5.39 -6.66 -5.09
CA PRO A 97 6.49 -5.71 -5.14
C PRO A 97 6.44 -4.88 -6.43
N PRO A 98 6.67 -3.56 -6.35
CA PRO A 98 6.85 -2.72 -7.51
C PRO A 98 7.98 -3.23 -8.42
N ARG A 99 7.84 -2.96 -9.72
CA ARG A 99 8.83 -3.42 -10.70
C ARG A 99 10.17 -2.73 -10.47
N GLY A 100 11.24 -3.51 -10.36
CA GLY A 100 12.60 -2.98 -10.16
C GLY A 100 13.00 -2.78 -8.70
N MET A 101 12.07 -2.96 -7.74
CA MET A 101 12.40 -2.92 -6.32
C MET A 101 13.17 -4.19 -5.90
N PRO A 102 14.31 -4.07 -5.20
CA PRO A 102 14.98 -5.21 -4.60
C PRO A 102 14.03 -5.96 -3.64
N PRO A 103 13.98 -7.32 -3.68
CA PRO A 103 13.10 -8.09 -2.80
C PRO A 103 13.32 -7.85 -1.31
N VAL A 104 14.56 -7.55 -0.91
CA VAL A 104 14.92 -7.27 0.48
C VAL A 104 14.30 -5.97 0.99
N ASP A 105 14.26 -4.93 0.15
CA ASP A 105 13.65 -3.64 0.47
C ASP A 105 12.13 -3.81 0.64
N TRP A 106 11.50 -4.56 -0.27
CA TRP A 106 10.07 -4.86 -0.17
C TRP A 106 9.71 -5.67 1.08
N ARG A 107 10.54 -6.65 1.43
CA ARG A 107 10.38 -7.43 2.66
C ARG A 107 10.50 -6.54 3.90
N ALA A 108 11.41 -5.58 3.90
CA ALA A 108 11.54 -4.64 5.01
C ALA A 108 10.26 -3.81 5.19
N LEU A 109 9.67 -3.31 4.11
CA LEU A 109 8.38 -2.59 4.15
C LEU A 109 7.23 -3.45 4.71
N HIS A 110 7.25 -4.77 4.51
CA HIS A 110 6.23 -5.67 5.08
C HIS A 110 6.29 -5.81 6.60
N THR A 111 7.44 -5.51 7.21
CA THR A 111 7.63 -5.56 8.66
C THR A 111 7.29 -4.25 9.35
N ALA A 112 6.75 -3.28 8.59
CA ALA A 112 6.36 -1.99 9.12
C ALA A 112 5.33 -2.12 10.25
N ALA A 113 5.62 -1.44 11.35
CA ALA A 113 4.76 -1.32 12.51
C ALA A 113 4.69 0.15 12.95
N ILE A 114 3.54 0.57 13.43
CA ILE A 114 3.33 1.91 13.97
C ILE A 114 3.94 1.94 15.38
N VAL A 115 4.80 2.91 15.64
CA VAL A 115 5.31 3.18 17.00
C VAL A 115 4.43 4.21 17.67
N ALA A 116 4.17 5.32 16.98
CA ALA A 116 3.29 6.40 17.44
C ALA A 116 2.78 7.21 16.25
N ALA A 117 1.56 7.75 16.34
CA ALA A 117 1.06 8.67 15.32
C ALA A 117 0.09 9.69 15.94
N ASP A 118 0.11 10.89 15.40
CA ASP A 118 -0.91 11.91 15.58
C ASP A 118 -1.30 12.49 14.21
N ARG A 119 -2.17 13.49 14.19
CA ARG A 119 -2.70 14.08 12.95
C ARG A 119 -1.60 14.58 11.99
N ASP A 120 -0.51 15.11 12.53
CA ASP A 120 0.53 15.79 11.76
C ASP A 120 1.84 14.99 11.71
N ARG A 121 2.05 14.05 12.64
CA ARG A 121 3.31 13.33 12.82
C ARG A 121 3.08 11.81 12.81
N GLY A 122 3.95 11.07 12.15
CA GLY A 122 3.94 9.60 12.15
C GLY A 122 5.31 9.03 12.46
N ARG A 123 5.39 8.09 13.41
CA ARG A 123 6.60 7.34 13.74
C ARG A 123 6.35 5.85 13.52
N VAL A 124 7.18 5.24 12.69
CA VAL A 124 7.08 3.82 12.34
C VAL A 124 8.41 3.14 12.54
N SER A 125 8.36 1.84 12.81
CA SER A 125 9.52 0.97 12.85
C SER A 125 9.43 -0.07 11.74
N LEU A 126 10.56 -0.49 11.21
CA LEU A 126 10.67 -1.61 10.28
C LEU A 126 11.93 -2.44 10.56
N ILE A 127 11.94 -3.69 10.12
CA ILE A 127 13.07 -4.61 10.21
C ILE A 127 13.70 -4.76 8.83
N ALA A 128 15.01 -4.52 8.73
CA ALA A 128 15.81 -4.72 7.56
C ALA A 128 16.80 -5.87 7.76
N ASP A 129 17.12 -6.55 6.66
CA ASP A 129 18.15 -7.57 6.57
C ASP A 129 19.16 -7.17 5.49
N PRO A 130 20.43 -7.62 5.55
CA PRO A 130 21.36 -7.43 4.45
C PRO A 130 20.87 -8.13 3.16
N ASP A 131 21.20 -7.56 2.00
CA ASP A 131 20.87 -8.15 0.70
C ASP A 131 21.86 -9.27 0.38
N VAL A 132 21.52 -10.51 0.76
CA VAL A 132 22.34 -11.70 0.48
C VAL A 132 21.76 -12.47 -0.69
N ARG A 133 22.54 -12.63 -1.75
CA ARG A 133 22.15 -13.36 -2.98
C ARG A 133 23.03 -14.55 -3.23
N VAL A 134 22.49 -15.56 -3.91
CA VAL A 134 23.27 -16.72 -4.36
C VAL A 134 23.83 -16.43 -5.75
N VAL A 135 25.14 -16.22 -5.84
CA VAL A 135 25.87 -15.98 -7.09
C VAL A 135 26.87 -17.11 -7.29
N ALA A 136 26.77 -17.83 -8.41
CA ALA A 136 27.62 -18.99 -8.73
C ALA A 136 27.69 -20.05 -7.62
N GLY A 137 26.57 -20.29 -6.92
CA GLY A 137 26.49 -21.26 -5.82
C GLY A 137 27.05 -20.78 -4.47
N SER A 138 27.54 -19.54 -4.38
CA SER A 138 27.99 -18.92 -3.13
C SER A 138 27.00 -17.85 -2.67
N ARG A 139 26.83 -17.70 -1.34
CA ARG A 139 26.09 -16.58 -0.75
C ARG A 139 27.01 -15.36 -0.71
N VAL A 140 26.61 -14.32 -1.42
CA VAL A 140 27.35 -13.06 -1.52
C VAL A 140 26.44 -11.94 -1.02
N GLU A 141 26.98 -11.10 -0.14
CA GLU A 141 26.32 -9.86 0.27
C GLU A 141 26.45 -8.85 -0.88
N VAL A 142 25.32 -8.47 -1.46
CA VAL A 142 25.20 -7.51 -2.55
C VAL A 142 24.91 -6.11 -2.02
N GLY A 143 24.36 -6.01 -0.81
CA GLY A 143 24.10 -4.75 -0.13
C GLY A 143 24.17 -4.93 1.37
N SER A 144 24.92 -4.04 2.03
CA SER A 144 25.05 -4.02 3.47
C SER A 144 23.73 -3.67 4.16
N ILE A 145 23.61 -4.02 5.44
CA ILE A 145 22.45 -3.65 6.26
C ILE A 145 22.23 -2.13 6.27
N ALA A 146 23.29 -1.32 6.33
CA ALA A 146 23.18 0.14 6.29
C ALA A 146 22.58 0.62 4.95
N THR A 147 23.02 0.05 3.83
CA THR A 147 22.49 0.39 2.51
C THR A 147 21.02 0.00 2.38
N VAL A 148 20.63 -1.18 2.85
CA VAL A 148 19.22 -1.62 2.84
C VAL A 148 18.37 -0.74 3.76
N ALA A 149 18.87 -0.41 4.95
CA ALA A 149 18.16 0.42 5.92
C ALA A 149 17.86 1.81 5.38
N ARG A 150 18.85 2.46 4.74
CA ARG A 150 18.66 3.77 4.08
C ARG A 150 17.59 3.70 3.00
N ARG A 151 17.64 2.71 2.10
CA ARG A 151 16.62 2.50 1.05
C ARG A 151 15.24 2.26 1.64
N ALA A 152 15.13 1.40 2.65
CA ALA A 152 13.88 1.07 3.31
C ALA A 152 13.27 2.30 4.00
N ALA A 153 14.08 3.10 4.69
CA ALA A 153 13.65 4.34 5.33
C ALA A 153 13.07 5.35 4.32
N VAL A 154 13.79 5.58 3.22
CA VAL A 154 13.34 6.48 2.14
C VAL A 154 12.01 6.00 1.56
N ARG A 155 11.92 4.70 1.21
CA ARG A 155 10.71 4.12 0.59
C ARG A 155 9.52 4.03 1.54
N MET A 156 9.78 3.96 2.85
CA MET A 156 8.74 4.04 3.86
C MET A 156 8.23 5.48 4.00
N ALA A 157 9.12 6.46 4.12
CA ALA A 157 8.74 7.86 4.23
C ALA A 157 7.95 8.32 2.99
N GLU A 158 8.37 7.96 1.78
CA GLU A 158 7.62 8.19 0.52
C GLU A 158 6.16 7.73 0.67
N ARG A 159 5.96 6.48 1.09
CA ARG A 159 4.64 5.87 1.25
C ARG A 159 3.82 6.54 2.36
N LEU A 160 4.44 6.89 3.47
CA LEU A 160 3.76 7.61 4.55
C LEU A 160 3.27 8.99 4.10
N PHE A 161 4.04 9.67 3.24
CA PHE A 161 3.65 11.00 2.75
C PHE A 161 2.60 10.98 1.64
N TYR A 162 2.54 9.93 0.83
CA TYR A 162 1.73 9.93 -0.41
C TYR A 162 0.72 8.79 -0.54
N ASP A 163 0.97 7.63 0.08
CA ASP A 163 0.15 6.43 -0.13
C ASP A 163 -0.85 6.16 1.00
N VAL A 164 -0.71 6.81 2.16
CA VAL A 164 -1.66 6.64 3.28
C VAL A 164 -2.95 7.41 3.00
N PRO A 165 -4.11 6.73 2.87
CA PRO A 165 -5.37 7.40 2.62
C PRO A 165 -5.79 8.28 3.81
N TYR A 166 -6.36 9.46 3.52
CA TYR A 166 -6.98 10.37 4.50
C TYR A 166 -6.03 11.02 5.52
N VAL A 167 -4.75 10.64 5.53
CA VAL A 167 -3.74 11.16 6.43
C VAL A 167 -2.75 12.00 5.63
N GLN A 168 -2.34 13.13 6.19
CA GLN A 168 -1.35 14.02 5.59
C GLN A 168 -0.32 14.40 6.62
N PHE A 169 0.62 13.49 6.90
CA PHE A 169 1.72 13.80 7.80
C PHE A 169 2.52 14.99 7.28
N ARG A 170 2.85 15.91 8.19
CA ARG A 170 3.80 17.01 8.02
C ARG A 170 5.22 16.56 8.31
N GLU A 171 5.38 15.57 9.18
CA GLU A 171 6.67 15.03 9.57
C GLU A 171 6.55 13.53 9.85
N VAL A 172 7.57 12.76 9.48
CA VAL A 172 7.64 11.33 9.76
C VAL A 172 8.99 10.95 10.32
N GLN A 173 9.00 9.97 11.21
CA GLN A 173 10.19 9.28 11.69
C GLN A 173 10.11 7.80 11.29
N VAL A 174 11.19 7.29 10.69
CA VAL A 174 11.32 5.89 10.32
C VAL A 174 12.51 5.30 11.06
N ASP A 175 12.22 4.37 11.96
CA ASP A 175 13.21 3.62 12.72
C ASP A 175 13.43 2.26 12.06
N VAL A 176 14.67 1.97 11.68
CA VAL A 176 15.04 0.74 11.00
C VAL A 176 15.88 -0.11 11.93
N TYR A 177 15.39 -1.31 12.21
CA TYR A 177 16.04 -2.28 13.06
C TYR A 177 16.63 -3.41 12.24
N THR A 178 17.65 -4.06 12.78
CA THR A 178 18.08 -5.39 12.35
C THR A 178 17.83 -6.36 13.49
N GLU A 179 17.43 -7.58 13.17
CA GLU A 179 17.30 -8.65 14.15
C GLU A 179 18.44 -9.65 13.99
N TYR A 180 19.01 -10.09 15.11
CA TYR A 180 19.99 -11.17 15.11
C TYR A 180 19.70 -12.14 16.25
N ARG A 181 20.06 -13.41 16.01
CA ARG A 181 19.92 -14.46 17.03
C ARG A 181 21.23 -14.60 17.77
N THR A 182 21.18 -14.44 19.09
CA THR A 182 22.35 -14.66 19.96
C THR A 182 22.73 -16.14 20.01
N PRO A 183 23.96 -16.48 20.45
CA PRO A 183 24.36 -17.87 20.65
C PRO A 183 23.45 -18.65 21.61
N GLY A 184 22.78 -17.95 22.54
CA GLY A 184 21.78 -18.53 23.45
C GLY A 184 20.39 -18.77 22.83
N GLY A 185 20.20 -18.40 21.56
CA GLY A 185 18.94 -18.57 20.84
C GLY A 185 17.93 -17.44 21.02
N ALA A 186 18.23 -16.44 21.87
CA ALA A 186 17.38 -15.25 22.02
C ALA A 186 17.49 -14.37 20.77
N SER A 187 16.37 -13.76 20.37
CA SER A 187 16.36 -12.74 19.32
C SER A 187 16.65 -11.39 19.97
N GLU A 188 17.63 -10.68 19.46
CA GLU A 188 17.92 -9.29 19.82
C GLU A 188 17.66 -8.41 18.61
N SER A 189 17.19 -7.20 18.88
CA SER A 189 16.91 -6.18 17.87
C SER A 189 17.77 -4.96 18.16
N MET A 190 18.37 -4.41 17.11
CA MET A 190 19.22 -3.23 17.19
C MET A 190 18.77 -2.22 16.13
N CYS A 191 18.49 -0.99 16.55
CA CYS A 191 18.21 0.10 15.62
C CYS A 191 19.50 0.46 14.87
N VAL A 192 19.50 0.27 13.55
CA VAL A 192 20.64 0.56 12.68
C VAL A 192 20.56 1.95 12.07
N LEU A 193 19.35 2.51 11.95
CA LEU A 193 19.10 3.81 11.37
C LEU A 193 17.80 4.39 11.93
N SER A 194 17.81 5.65 12.32
CA SER A 194 16.60 6.44 12.56
C SER A 194 16.64 7.67 11.67
N ALA A 195 15.61 7.89 10.87
CA ALA A 195 15.55 8.99 9.93
C ALA A 195 14.25 9.78 10.08
N ARG A 196 14.36 11.11 10.14
CA ARG A 196 13.24 12.05 10.17
C ARG A 196 13.20 12.89 8.91
N ALA A 197 12.02 12.97 8.33
CA ALA A 197 11.74 13.76 7.14
C ALA A 197 10.53 14.64 7.37
N THR A 198 10.54 15.84 6.80
CA THR A 198 9.37 16.71 6.79
C THR A 198 8.77 16.74 5.39
N ARG A 199 7.48 17.05 5.29
CA ARG A 199 6.84 17.24 3.98
C ARG A 199 7.55 18.34 3.18
N ALA A 200 8.07 19.36 3.85
CA ALA A 200 8.81 20.43 3.20
C ALA A 200 10.11 19.92 2.56
N THR A 201 10.85 19.04 3.22
CA THR A 201 12.11 18.48 2.68
C THR A 201 11.87 17.48 1.55
N VAL A 202 10.73 16.80 1.52
CA VAL A 202 10.43 15.81 0.47
C VAL A 202 9.59 16.34 -0.70
N THR A 203 9.10 17.58 -0.61
CA THR A 203 8.26 18.16 -1.68
C THR A 203 9.11 18.45 -2.91
N GLY A 204 8.75 17.84 -4.04
CA GLY A 204 9.44 18.05 -5.32
C GLY A 204 10.73 17.24 -5.47
N VAL A 205 11.00 16.34 -4.54
CA VAL A 205 12.12 15.39 -4.59
C VAL A 205 11.86 14.34 -5.66
N ASP A 206 12.91 13.99 -6.40
CA ASP A 206 12.93 12.83 -7.30
C ASP A 206 13.21 11.56 -6.48
N TRP A 207 12.17 10.76 -6.21
CA TRP A 207 12.27 9.52 -5.42
C TRP A 207 13.12 8.43 -6.08
N ASP A 208 13.53 8.61 -7.33
CA ASP A 208 14.44 7.72 -8.04
C ASP A 208 15.90 8.25 -8.08
N ALA A 209 16.19 9.35 -7.38
CA ALA A 209 17.54 9.86 -7.16
C ALA A 209 18.38 8.93 -6.26
N GLU A 210 19.68 9.23 -6.17
CA GLU A 210 20.58 8.51 -5.28
C GLU A 210 20.16 8.71 -3.81
N ILE A 211 20.22 7.63 -3.04
CA ILE A 211 19.70 7.59 -1.66
C ILE A 211 20.43 8.58 -0.75
N ASP A 212 21.72 8.80 -0.99
CA ASP A 212 22.51 9.74 -0.21
C ASP A 212 22.09 11.20 -0.49
N ASP A 213 21.67 11.51 -1.71
CA ASP A 213 21.12 12.83 -2.05
C ASP A 213 19.76 13.04 -1.36
N LEU A 214 18.92 12.00 -1.33
CA LEU A 214 17.62 12.03 -0.66
C LEU A 214 17.74 12.26 0.85
N LEU A 215 18.71 11.61 1.48
CA LEU A 215 18.94 11.70 2.92
C LEU A 215 19.71 12.95 3.33
N GLY A 216 20.33 13.66 2.38
CA GLY A 216 21.16 14.85 2.67
C GLY A 216 20.43 15.97 3.40
N ASP A 217 19.13 16.12 3.14
CA ASP A 217 18.27 17.14 3.77
C ASP A 217 17.48 16.60 4.98
N TRP A 218 17.70 15.35 5.38
CA TRP A 218 16.96 14.67 6.45
C TRP A 218 17.77 14.69 7.75
N GLN A 219 17.08 14.52 8.88
CA GLN A 219 17.77 14.26 10.15
C GLN A 219 17.97 12.75 10.25
N VAL A 220 19.22 12.30 10.18
CA VAL A 220 19.55 10.87 10.14
C VAL A 220 20.55 10.55 11.25
N ALA A 221 20.21 9.54 12.07
CA ALA A 221 21.11 8.91 13.01
C ALA A 221 21.38 7.48 12.54
N GLU A 222 22.65 7.08 12.47
CA GLU A 222 23.07 5.76 12.00
C GLU A 222 23.97 5.06 12.99
N ALA A 223 23.82 3.74 13.05
CA ALA A 223 24.66 2.89 13.88
C ALA A 223 26.10 2.92 13.35
N HIS A 224 27.05 2.95 14.29
CA HIS A 224 28.47 2.94 13.97
C HIS A 224 29.10 1.69 14.59
N GLY A 225 29.43 0.71 13.73
CA GLY A 225 29.92 -0.60 14.18
C GLY A 225 28.83 -1.35 14.97
N ASP A 226 29.17 -1.78 16.18
CA ASP A 226 28.26 -2.53 17.06
C ASP A 226 27.41 -1.63 17.97
N VAL A 227 27.55 -0.30 17.85
CA VAL A 227 26.77 0.66 18.64
C VAL A 227 25.53 1.06 17.84
N GLY A 228 24.38 0.56 18.28
CA GLY A 228 23.07 0.91 17.73
C GLY A 228 22.70 2.37 17.96
N VAL A 229 21.69 2.82 17.21
CA VAL A 229 21.05 4.12 17.41
C VAL A 229 20.04 4.01 18.55
N ASP A 230 19.92 5.03 19.38
CA ASP A 230 18.77 5.20 20.26
C ASP A 230 17.71 6.03 19.53
N PRO A 231 16.63 5.40 19.01
CA PRO A 231 15.60 6.12 18.28
C PRO A 231 14.68 6.97 19.19
N ASP A 232 14.79 6.79 20.51
CA ASP A 232 14.00 7.52 21.50
C ASP A 232 14.68 8.81 21.99
N ALA A 233 15.99 8.95 21.77
CA ALA A 233 16.79 10.10 22.21
C ALA A 233 16.28 11.45 21.65
N ASP A 234 15.75 11.46 20.42
CA ASP A 234 15.11 12.62 19.78
C ASP A 234 13.83 12.20 19.04
N ALA A 235 13.02 11.38 19.71
CA ALA A 235 11.78 10.88 19.13
C ALA A 235 10.83 12.01 18.72
N LEU A 236 10.35 11.94 17.49
CA LEU A 236 9.34 12.83 16.92
C LEU A 236 8.07 12.86 17.78
N ILE A 237 7.69 11.71 18.33
CA ILE A 237 6.63 11.55 19.33
C ILE A 237 7.21 10.69 20.45
N SER A 238 7.44 11.30 21.61
CA SER A 238 8.03 10.59 22.75
C SER A 238 7.03 9.64 23.40
N GLU A 239 7.51 8.58 24.05
CA GLU A 239 6.65 7.67 24.82
C GLU A 239 5.88 8.43 25.92
N ALA A 240 6.51 9.43 26.53
CA ALA A 240 5.87 10.30 27.50
C ALA A 240 4.69 11.08 26.91
N GLU A 241 4.82 11.62 25.69
CA GLU A 241 3.71 12.26 24.97
C GLU A 241 2.58 11.27 24.68
N VAL A 242 2.91 10.07 24.20
CA VAL A 242 1.91 9.01 23.94
C VAL A 242 1.17 8.63 25.22
N ALA A 243 1.91 8.40 26.30
CA ALA A 243 1.34 8.02 27.59
C ALA A 243 0.47 9.13 28.19
N ALA A 244 0.91 10.39 28.13
CA ALA A 244 0.15 11.54 28.62
C ALA A 244 -1.18 11.70 27.89
N VAL A 245 -1.20 11.53 26.57
CA VAL A 245 -2.43 11.65 25.79
C VAL A 245 -3.37 10.47 26.03
N ARG A 246 -2.85 9.24 26.10
CA ARG A 246 -3.65 8.06 26.46
C ARG A 246 -4.32 8.24 27.83
N ALA A 247 -3.58 8.76 28.81
CA ALA A 247 -4.11 9.05 30.13
C ALA A 247 -5.20 10.14 30.10
N ALA A 248 -5.02 11.19 29.28
CA ALA A 248 -6.03 12.24 29.10
C ALA A 248 -7.31 11.72 28.43
N GLU A 249 -7.19 10.87 27.41
CA GLU A 249 -8.32 10.21 26.75
C GLU A 249 -9.09 9.30 27.71
N GLU A 250 -8.39 8.52 28.54
CA GLU A 250 -9.01 7.67 29.55
C GLU A 250 -9.73 8.49 30.63
N ALA A 251 -9.15 9.63 31.04
CA ALA A 251 -9.81 10.56 31.96
C ALA A 251 -11.10 11.17 31.36
N LEU A 252 -11.08 11.52 30.07
CA LEU A 252 -12.27 12.02 29.37
C LEU A 252 -13.35 10.93 29.23
N ARG A 253 -12.98 9.68 28.90
CA ARG A 253 -13.92 8.55 28.82
C ARG A 253 -14.50 8.16 30.18
N SER A 254 -13.72 8.31 31.25
CA SER A 254 -14.15 7.98 32.61
C SER A 254 -14.95 9.08 33.29
N THR A 255 -15.04 10.29 32.71
CA THR A 255 -15.91 11.35 33.22
C THR A 255 -17.37 10.96 32.97
N PRO A 256 -18.14 10.56 34.01
CA PRO A 256 -19.49 10.08 33.82
C PRO A 256 -20.38 11.20 33.29
N GLU A 257 -21.29 10.86 32.38
CA GLU A 257 -22.25 11.73 31.68
C GLU A 257 -23.25 12.51 32.57
N ARG A 258 -22.97 12.64 33.88
CA ARG A 258 -23.87 13.27 34.88
C ARG A 258 -24.15 14.75 34.64
N ASP A 259 -23.35 15.44 33.85
CA ASP A 259 -23.49 16.89 33.62
C ASP A 259 -24.15 17.27 32.29
N ARG A 260 -24.64 16.32 31.48
CA ARG A 260 -25.33 16.62 30.20
C ARG A 260 -26.84 16.85 30.30
N HIS A 261 -27.45 16.71 31.48
CA HIS A 261 -28.90 16.83 31.69
C HIS A 261 -29.33 17.82 32.79
N SER A 262 -28.43 18.71 33.19
CA SER A 262 -28.71 19.86 34.07
C SER A 262 -28.54 21.16 33.32
#